data_AF-A0A1U7MYV6-F1
#
_entry.id   AF-A0A1U7MYV6-F1
#
_cell.length_a   1.000
_cell.length_b   1.000
_cell.length_c   1.000
_cell.angle_alpha   90.00
_cell.angle_beta   90.00
_cell.angle_gamma   90.00
#
_symmetry.space_group_name_H-M   'P 1'
#
loop_
_entity.id
_entity.type
_entity.pdbx_description
1 polymer ?
#
loop_
_entity_poly.entity_id
_entity_poly.type
_entity_poly.pdbx_seq_one_letter_code
_entity_poly.pdbx_strand_id
1 'polypeptide(L)'
;MPIGYEPYPKKIPTANERRVIIVLPGDKIEQIRNDKKYDKFHQSIKTSDQTWLMDNLRENYQDPETISFLEKLDHENILDNGNILVQSSEDPIKYFLAEQVENKVVLPKWDHYITICNYLGATSIELDINDVTSFAEKTNFIAKSKIFFLDNLFPKISIKFSKKQKIKLKNRAELKLKKEPPNLDLVKEYVKKYSLEKDADISFIINNRKFNKDLEFKRKINLFSEVETSLNVAASLVIPESFTQIKASFKKAIKETRKYTVTIALDFGYKS
;
A
#
# COMPACT_ATOMS: atom_id res chain seq x y z
N MET A 1 11.85 22.02 35.43
CA MET A 1 11.77 20.54 35.46
C MET A 1 11.11 20.12 34.16
N PRO A 2 11.73 19.27 33.32
CA PRO A 2 11.04 18.76 32.15
C PRO A 2 9.85 17.93 32.64
N ILE A 3 8.70 18.13 31.99
CA ILE A 3 7.46 17.41 32.25
C ILE A 3 7.78 15.92 32.10
N GLY A 4 7.61 15.15 33.17
CA GLY A 4 7.83 13.71 33.15
C GLY A 4 6.81 13.07 32.21
N TYR A 5 7.22 12.78 30.99
CA TYR A 5 6.43 11.98 30.06
C TYR A 5 6.27 10.57 30.64
N GLU A 6 5.06 10.00 30.57
CA GLU A 6 4.84 8.63 30.98
C GLU A 6 5.78 7.67 30.22
N PRO A 7 6.29 6.61 30.87
CA PRO A 7 7.13 5.62 30.23
C PRO A 7 6.45 5.06 28.99
N TYR A 8 7.25 4.66 28.00
CA TYR A 8 6.74 4.17 26.73
C TYR A 8 5.61 3.15 26.94
N PRO A 9 4.43 3.33 26.32
CA PRO A 9 3.30 2.44 26.54
C PRO A 9 3.73 1.01 26.26
N LYS A 10 3.72 0.19 27.32
CA LYS A 10 4.12 -1.22 27.31
C LYS A 10 3.15 -2.11 26.51
N LYS A 11 2.14 -1.51 25.89
CA LYS A 11 1.12 -2.15 25.08
C LYS A 11 0.96 -1.40 23.77
N ILE A 12 0.97 -2.13 22.66
CA ILE A 12 0.70 -1.55 21.33
C ILE A 12 -0.82 -1.30 21.21
N PRO A 13 -1.26 -0.17 20.60
CA PRO A 13 -2.67 0.10 20.29
C PRO A 13 -3.32 -1.06 19.54
N THR A 14 -4.64 -1.18 19.63
CA THR A 14 -5.37 -2.27 18.96
C THR A 14 -5.17 -2.18 17.44
N ALA A 15 -5.24 -3.31 16.74
CA ALA A 15 -4.99 -3.36 15.31
C ALA A 15 -5.87 -2.39 14.49
N ASN A 16 -7.07 -2.05 14.97
CA ASN A 16 -7.98 -1.11 14.30
C ASN A 16 -7.54 0.36 14.44
N GLU A 17 -6.69 0.67 15.41
CA GLU A 17 -6.20 2.02 15.72
C GLU A 17 -4.86 2.32 15.02
N ARG A 18 -4.16 1.31 14.45
CA ARG A 18 -2.79 1.50 13.92
C ARG A 18 -2.69 1.21 12.41
N ARG A 19 -2.49 2.24 11.59
CA ARG A 19 -2.24 2.10 10.14
C ARG A 19 -0.76 2.10 9.77
N VAL A 20 0.08 2.82 10.52
CA VAL A 20 1.51 2.95 10.24
C VAL A 20 2.32 2.73 11.51
N ILE A 21 3.38 1.92 11.41
CA ILE A 21 4.33 1.72 12.51
C ILE A 21 5.72 2.17 12.06
N ILE A 22 6.40 2.96 12.90
CA ILE A 22 7.80 3.32 12.71
C ILE A 22 8.62 2.57 13.76
N VAL A 23 9.46 1.64 13.30
CA VAL A 23 10.32 0.84 14.19
C VAL A 23 11.57 1.64 14.53
N LEU A 24 11.87 1.81 15.81
CA LEU A 24 12.97 2.62 16.32
C LEU A 24 13.60 1.97 17.55
N PRO A 25 14.91 2.16 17.78
CA PRO A 25 15.52 1.77 19.05
C PRO A 25 14.84 2.48 20.24
N GLY A 26 14.68 1.80 21.38
CA GLY A 26 14.07 2.38 22.58
C GLY A 26 14.73 3.67 23.07
N ASP A 27 16.06 3.78 23.02
CA ASP A 27 16.80 4.99 23.39
C ASP A 27 16.45 6.18 22.45
N LYS A 28 16.19 5.90 21.17
CA LYS A 28 15.76 6.90 20.20
C LYS A 28 14.33 7.36 20.45
N ILE A 29 13.45 6.45 20.84
CA ILE A 29 12.07 6.78 21.24
C ILE A 29 12.06 7.73 22.44
N GLU A 30 12.92 7.48 23.44
CA GLU A 30 13.05 8.38 24.60
C GLU A 30 13.73 9.71 24.23
N GLN A 31 14.71 9.71 23.32
CA GLN A 31 15.31 10.96 22.80
C GLN A 31 14.28 11.81 22.04
N ILE A 32 13.37 11.19 21.27
CA ILE A 32 12.27 11.89 20.58
C ILE A 32 11.42 12.67 21.57
N ARG A 33 11.00 12.01 22.64
CA ARG A 33 10.08 12.57 23.66
C ARG A 33 10.68 13.78 24.36
N ASN A 34 11.99 13.76 24.54
CA ASN A 34 12.72 14.83 25.22
C ASN A 34 13.19 15.95 24.27
N ASP A 35 12.90 15.86 22.96
CA ASP A 35 13.24 16.90 21.98
C ASP A 35 12.33 18.14 22.16
N LYS A 36 12.90 19.35 22.09
CA LYS A 36 12.14 20.61 22.18
C LYS A 36 11.11 20.78 21.06
N LYS A 37 11.26 20.06 19.94
CA LYS A 37 10.31 19.99 18.82
C LYS A 37 9.33 18.82 18.93
N TYR A 38 9.36 18.05 20.03
CA TYR A 38 8.48 16.90 20.25
C TYR A 38 7.01 17.26 20.09
N ASP A 39 6.56 18.42 20.56
CA ASP A 39 5.14 18.81 20.42
C ASP A 39 4.65 18.85 18.97
N LYS A 40 5.49 19.26 18.01
CA LYS A 40 5.12 19.24 16.57
C LYS A 40 5.09 17.82 16.01
N PHE A 41 6.01 16.97 16.46
CA PHE A 41 6.05 15.58 16.07
C PHE A 41 4.88 14.78 16.63
N HIS A 42 4.68 14.91 17.94
CA HIS A 42 3.59 14.35 18.69
C HIS A 42 2.25 14.84 18.15
N GLN A 43 2.12 16.14 17.80
CA GLN A 43 0.95 16.62 17.06
C GLN A 43 0.80 15.94 15.70
N SER A 44 1.87 15.75 14.91
CA SER A 44 1.73 15.06 13.61
C SER A 44 1.31 13.58 13.75
N ILE A 45 1.79 12.88 14.77
CA ILE A 45 1.40 11.50 15.09
C ILE A 45 -0.05 11.47 15.61
N LYS A 46 -0.38 12.32 16.59
CA LYS A 46 -1.69 12.43 17.24
C LYS A 46 -2.78 12.97 16.32
N THR A 47 -2.46 13.81 15.33
CA THR A 47 -3.44 14.28 14.34
C THR A 47 -3.89 13.14 13.41
N SER A 48 -3.06 12.09 13.28
CA SER A 48 -3.44 10.91 12.50
C SER A 48 -4.16 9.84 13.33
N ASP A 49 -3.95 9.80 14.66
CA ASP A 49 -4.37 8.70 15.57
C ASP A 49 -4.12 7.28 15.03
N GLN A 50 -3.29 7.16 13.99
CA GLN A 50 -3.12 5.98 13.16
C GLN A 50 -1.65 5.62 12.96
N THR A 51 -0.75 6.34 13.64
CA THR A 51 0.69 6.15 13.56
C THR A 51 1.24 5.81 14.93
N TRP A 52 2.09 4.79 14.98
CA TRP A 52 2.71 4.31 16.20
C TRP A 52 4.23 4.26 16.06
N LEU A 53 4.95 4.67 17.10
CA LEU A 53 6.36 4.33 17.21
C LEU A 53 6.44 2.91 17.76
N MET A 54 7.52 2.17 17.58
CA MET A 54 7.62 0.84 18.17
C MET A 54 9.08 0.50 18.38
N ASP A 55 9.38 -0.07 19.54
CA ASP A 55 10.69 -0.63 19.80
C ASP A 55 10.80 -2.00 19.13
N ASN A 56 11.97 -2.32 18.61
CA ASN A 56 12.25 -3.64 18.05
C ASN A 56 12.59 -4.68 19.14
N LEU A 57 12.89 -4.25 20.37
CA LEU A 57 13.23 -5.14 21.48
C LEU A 57 11.97 -5.66 22.19
N ARG A 58 11.71 -6.97 22.06
CA ARG A 58 10.54 -7.65 22.66
C ARG A 58 10.51 -7.55 24.19
N GLU A 59 11.67 -7.55 24.83
CA GLU A 59 11.83 -7.47 26.29
C GLU A 59 11.25 -6.17 26.89
N ASN A 60 11.05 -5.14 26.07
CA ASN A 60 10.44 -3.89 26.50
C ASN A 60 8.90 -3.96 26.60
N TYR A 61 8.32 -5.10 26.20
CA TYR A 61 6.87 -5.34 26.21
C TYR A 61 6.51 -6.48 27.16
N GLN A 62 5.40 -6.30 27.89
CA GLN A 62 4.91 -7.28 28.88
C GLN A 62 3.60 -7.94 28.45
N ASP A 63 2.91 -7.35 27.47
CA ASP A 63 1.62 -7.80 26.98
C ASP A 63 1.78 -8.98 25.99
N PRO A 64 1.17 -10.15 26.24
CA PRO A 64 1.34 -11.34 25.40
C PRO A 64 0.91 -11.15 23.94
N GLU A 65 -0.16 -10.39 23.69
CA GLU A 65 -0.63 -10.10 22.32
C GLU A 65 0.41 -9.26 21.55
N THR A 66 0.99 -8.27 22.23
CA THR A 66 2.08 -7.46 21.70
C THR A 66 3.31 -8.31 21.38
N ILE A 67 3.71 -9.22 22.28
CA ILE A 67 4.87 -10.11 22.06
C ILE A 67 4.63 -11.00 20.85
N SER A 68 3.45 -11.63 20.76
CA SER A 68 3.09 -12.48 19.62
C SER A 68 3.07 -11.70 18.29
N PHE A 69 2.60 -10.45 18.32
CA PHE A 69 2.64 -9.57 17.15
C PHE A 69 4.08 -9.23 16.72
N LEU A 70 4.97 -8.92 17.68
CA LEU A 70 6.38 -8.66 17.39
C LEU A 70 7.08 -9.90 16.83
N GLU A 71 6.79 -11.08 17.36
CA GLU A 71 7.27 -12.36 16.82
C GLU A 71 6.89 -12.54 15.36
N LYS A 72 5.63 -12.24 15.00
CA LYS A 72 5.18 -12.29 13.61
C LYS A 72 5.98 -11.34 12.72
N LEU A 73 6.16 -10.08 13.14
CA LEU A 73 6.90 -9.08 12.35
C LEU A 73 8.38 -9.47 12.18
N ASP A 74 8.99 -10.05 13.21
CA ASP A 74 10.36 -10.52 13.16
C ASP A 74 10.50 -11.74 12.23
N HIS A 75 9.55 -12.67 12.31
CA HIS A 75 9.52 -13.84 11.42
C HIS A 75 9.31 -13.47 9.94
N GLU A 76 8.64 -12.33 9.69
CA GLU A 76 8.50 -11.72 8.37
C GLU A 76 9.73 -10.87 7.95
N ASN A 77 10.74 -10.73 8.82
CA ASN A 77 11.93 -9.91 8.66
C ASN A 77 11.63 -8.43 8.37
N ILE A 78 10.65 -7.87 9.09
CA ILE A 78 10.26 -6.45 8.94
C ILE A 78 10.40 -5.66 10.25
N LEU A 79 10.87 -6.27 11.34
CA LEU A 79 11.05 -5.65 12.66
C LEU A 79 12.38 -4.88 12.82
N ASP A 80 13.07 -4.50 11.74
CA ASP A 80 14.34 -3.77 11.86
C ASP A 80 14.16 -2.27 12.14
N ASN A 81 15.12 -1.72 12.88
CA ASN A 81 15.16 -0.30 13.20
C ASN A 81 15.23 0.58 11.95
N GLY A 82 14.40 1.62 11.92
CA GLY A 82 14.24 2.52 10.78
C GLY A 82 13.22 2.05 9.75
N ASN A 83 12.65 0.85 9.90
CA ASN A 83 11.59 0.36 9.04
C ASN A 83 10.27 1.12 9.27
N ILE A 84 9.53 1.25 8.18
CA ILE A 84 8.19 1.85 8.16
C ILE A 84 7.23 0.79 7.65
N LEU A 85 6.34 0.40 8.54
CA LEU A 85 5.38 -0.65 8.30
C LEU A 85 4.04 -0.02 7.98
N VAL A 86 3.48 -0.38 6.83
CA VAL A 86 2.14 0.02 6.41
C VAL A 86 1.20 -1.16 6.57
N GLN A 87 0.07 -0.94 7.23
CA GLN A 87 -0.92 -1.97 7.49
C GLN A 87 -1.74 -2.27 6.24
N SER A 88 -2.14 -3.53 6.06
CA SER A 88 -3.21 -3.92 5.15
C SER A 88 -4.58 -3.43 5.65
N SER A 89 -5.40 -2.88 4.77
CA SER A 89 -6.79 -2.50 5.04
C SER A 89 -7.72 -3.72 5.08
N GLU A 90 -7.28 -4.86 4.56
CA GLU A 90 -8.02 -6.12 4.50
C GLU A 90 -7.72 -7.04 5.70
N ASP A 91 -6.49 -6.97 6.22
CA ASP A 91 -6.05 -7.69 7.43
C ASP A 91 -5.31 -6.74 8.40
N PRO A 92 -5.94 -6.34 9.52
CA PRO A 92 -5.35 -5.45 10.52
C PRO A 92 -4.06 -5.98 11.19
N ILE A 93 -3.74 -7.27 11.09
CA ILE A 93 -2.55 -7.87 11.70
C ILE A 93 -1.43 -8.00 10.65
N LYS A 94 -1.68 -7.68 9.39
CA LYS A 94 -0.71 -7.78 8.30
C LYS A 94 -0.09 -6.44 8.00
N TYR A 95 1.24 -6.43 7.91
CA TYR A 95 2.03 -5.26 7.64
C TYR A 95 3.02 -5.51 6.51
N PHE A 96 3.42 -4.44 5.84
CA PHE A 96 4.42 -4.48 4.79
C PHE A 96 5.42 -3.36 4.98
N LEU A 97 6.66 -3.58 4.58
CA LEU A 97 7.59 -2.48 4.39
C LEU A 97 7.07 -1.55 3.30
N ALA A 98 7.07 -0.25 3.57
CA ALA A 98 6.58 0.76 2.62
C ALA A 98 7.25 0.65 1.24
N GLU A 99 8.56 0.33 1.20
CA GLU A 99 9.33 0.12 -0.03
C GLU A 99 9.01 -1.21 -0.76
N GLN A 100 8.41 -2.18 -0.08
CA GLN A 100 8.08 -3.50 -0.64
C GLN A 100 6.63 -3.60 -1.11
N VAL A 101 5.79 -2.59 -0.84
CA VAL A 101 4.37 -2.57 -1.19
C VAL A 101 4.12 -2.98 -2.63
N GLU A 102 4.89 -2.45 -3.58
CA GLU A 102 4.66 -2.77 -4.99
C GLU A 102 4.82 -4.27 -5.28
N ASN A 103 5.82 -4.90 -4.67
CA ASN A 103 6.11 -6.31 -4.90
C ASN A 103 5.23 -7.25 -4.08
N LYS A 104 4.78 -6.82 -2.89
CA LYS A 104 4.04 -7.65 -1.93
C LYS A 104 2.52 -7.47 -2.00
N VAL A 105 2.05 -6.38 -2.59
CA VAL A 105 0.61 -6.03 -2.66
C VAL A 105 0.19 -5.83 -4.10
N VAL A 106 0.75 -4.83 -4.78
CA VAL A 106 0.30 -4.41 -6.11
C VAL A 106 0.45 -5.51 -7.15
N LEU A 107 1.62 -6.14 -7.20
CA LEU A 107 1.93 -7.21 -8.15
C LEU A 107 1.10 -8.49 -7.91
N PRO A 108 1.00 -9.03 -6.67
CA PRO A 108 0.10 -10.13 -6.38
C PRO A 108 -1.36 -9.82 -6.71
N LYS A 109 -1.88 -8.64 -6.34
CA LYS A 109 -3.24 -8.23 -6.69
C LYS A 109 -3.45 -8.21 -8.21
N TRP A 110 -2.49 -7.71 -8.96
CA TRP A 110 -2.55 -7.76 -10.43
C TRP A 110 -2.55 -9.18 -10.98
N ASP A 111 -1.71 -10.07 -10.41
CA ASP A 111 -1.65 -11.47 -10.80
C ASP A 111 -2.96 -12.21 -10.51
N HIS A 112 -3.60 -11.94 -9.37
CA HIS A 112 -4.93 -12.46 -9.04
C HIS A 112 -5.98 -11.96 -10.03
N TYR A 113 -5.97 -10.65 -10.33
CA TYR A 113 -6.89 -10.05 -11.29
C TYR A 113 -6.78 -10.70 -12.68
N ILE A 114 -5.57 -10.84 -13.22
CA ILE A 114 -5.33 -11.49 -14.52
C ILE A 114 -5.80 -12.95 -14.49
N THR A 115 -5.46 -13.68 -13.42
CA THR A 115 -5.82 -15.10 -13.31
C THR A 115 -7.34 -15.29 -13.31
N ILE A 116 -8.05 -14.44 -12.57
CA ILE A 116 -9.51 -14.45 -12.53
C ILE A 116 -10.09 -14.04 -13.88
N CYS A 117 -9.56 -13.01 -14.54
CA CYS A 117 -9.99 -12.64 -15.89
C CYS A 117 -9.80 -13.79 -16.88
N ASN A 118 -8.69 -14.52 -16.80
CA ASN A 118 -8.44 -15.69 -17.63
C ASN A 118 -9.46 -16.81 -17.38
N TYR A 119 -9.78 -17.13 -16.12
CA TYR A 119 -10.84 -18.10 -15.82
C TYR A 119 -12.24 -17.62 -16.23
N LEU A 120 -12.46 -16.31 -16.29
CA LEU A 120 -13.69 -15.72 -16.82
C LEU A 120 -13.72 -15.68 -18.36
N GLY A 121 -12.67 -16.17 -19.02
CA GLY A 121 -12.55 -16.30 -20.46
C GLY A 121 -12.02 -15.07 -21.19
N ALA A 122 -11.28 -14.19 -20.51
CA ALA A 122 -10.70 -13.01 -21.15
C ALA A 122 -9.77 -13.39 -22.32
N THR A 123 -10.02 -12.82 -23.49
CA THR A 123 -9.21 -12.98 -24.72
C THR A 123 -8.19 -11.86 -24.87
N SER A 124 -8.50 -10.67 -24.34
CA SER A 124 -7.62 -9.51 -24.33
C SER A 124 -7.72 -8.76 -23.01
N ILE A 125 -6.56 -8.27 -22.54
CA ILE A 125 -6.44 -7.34 -21.41
C ILE A 125 -5.53 -6.22 -21.85
N GLU A 126 -6.08 -5.03 -22.07
CA GLU A 126 -5.29 -3.83 -22.30
C GLU A 126 -5.14 -3.06 -21.00
N LEU A 127 -3.90 -2.74 -20.65
CA LEU A 127 -3.57 -2.00 -19.44
C LEU A 127 -3.06 -0.60 -19.82
N ASP A 128 -3.78 0.42 -19.37
CA ASP A 128 -3.31 1.80 -19.42
C ASP A 128 -3.11 2.39 -18.02
N ILE A 129 -1.95 3.02 -17.82
CA ILE A 129 -1.58 3.67 -16.57
C ILE A 129 -1.76 5.17 -16.81
N ASN A 130 -2.86 5.72 -16.32
CA ASN A 130 -3.27 7.08 -16.68
C ASN A 130 -2.56 8.14 -15.84
N ASP A 131 -2.42 7.89 -14.53
CA ASP A 131 -1.91 8.86 -13.56
C ASP A 131 -0.80 8.21 -12.74
N VAL A 132 0.32 8.91 -12.54
CA VAL A 132 1.39 8.50 -11.63
C VAL A 132 1.69 9.67 -10.70
N THR A 133 1.26 9.54 -9.45
CA THR A 133 1.43 10.57 -8.42
C THR A 133 2.22 9.99 -7.25
N SER A 134 3.14 10.77 -6.68
CA SER A 134 3.81 10.36 -5.44
C SER A 134 2.83 10.49 -4.28
N PHE A 135 2.80 9.51 -3.37
CA PHE A 135 2.03 9.63 -2.13
C PHE A 135 2.50 10.84 -1.31
N ALA A 136 3.80 11.13 -1.32
CA ALA A 136 4.42 12.24 -0.59
C ALA A 136 4.15 13.65 -1.15
N GLU A 137 3.64 13.78 -2.38
CA GLU A 137 3.48 15.09 -3.07
C GLU A 137 2.07 15.69 -2.97
N LYS A 138 1.18 15.13 -2.13
CA LYS A 138 -0.06 15.81 -1.72
C LYS A 138 0.21 16.88 -0.66
N THR A 139 1.06 17.85 -0.98
CA THR A 139 1.11 19.13 -0.27
C THR A 139 0.32 20.15 -1.10
N ASN A 140 -0.91 20.43 -0.66
CA ASN A 140 -1.74 21.60 -0.99
C ASN A 140 -1.34 22.38 -2.25
N PHE A 141 -1.82 21.94 -3.42
CA PHE A 141 -1.95 22.80 -4.59
C PHE A 141 -3.41 22.77 -5.03
N ILE A 142 -4.26 23.54 -4.34
CA ILE A 142 -5.50 24.04 -4.96
C ILE A 142 -5.04 25.13 -5.95
N ALA A 143 -4.47 24.72 -7.08
CA ALA A 143 -4.39 25.61 -8.23
C ALA A 143 -5.53 25.22 -9.16
N LYS A 144 -6.54 26.09 -9.20
CA LYS A 144 -7.38 26.24 -10.39
C LYS A 144 -6.46 26.71 -11.52
N SER A 145 -5.79 25.78 -12.20
CA SER A 145 -5.07 26.08 -13.42
C SER A 145 -5.37 24.98 -14.43
N LYS A 146 -6.06 25.40 -15.50
CA LYS A 146 -6.31 24.63 -16.71
C LYS A 146 -5.07 23.83 -17.09
N ILE A 147 -5.30 22.55 -17.30
CA ILE A 147 -4.37 21.54 -17.83
C ILE A 147 -3.83 22.05 -19.17
N PHE A 148 -2.68 22.72 -19.20
CA PHE A 148 -1.86 22.90 -20.39
C PHE A 148 -0.39 22.95 -19.96
N PHE A 149 0.35 21.89 -20.30
CA PHE A 149 1.82 21.83 -20.43
C PHE A 149 2.67 22.22 -19.21
N LEU A 150 2.91 21.29 -18.29
CA LEU A 150 4.06 21.32 -17.37
C LEU A 150 4.83 20.00 -17.39
N ASP A 151 5.11 19.50 -18.59
CA ASP A 151 5.95 18.32 -18.83
C ASP A 151 7.45 18.57 -18.63
N ASN A 152 7.89 19.74 -18.15
CA ASN A 152 9.31 20.12 -18.26
C ASN A 152 10.05 20.46 -16.96
N LEU A 153 9.45 20.37 -15.77
CA LEU A 153 10.16 20.68 -14.53
C LEU A 153 10.53 19.46 -13.66
N PHE A 154 9.83 18.31 -13.79
CA PHE A 154 10.24 17.04 -13.15
C PHE A 154 9.98 15.74 -13.98
N PRO A 155 10.14 15.69 -15.33
CA PRO A 155 9.60 14.58 -16.12
C PRO A 155 10.49 13.34 -16.26
N LYS A 156 11.82 13.44 -16.16
CA LYS A 156 12.69 12.34 -16.67
C LYS A 156 12.77 11.11 -15.77
N ILE A 157 12.66 11.28 -14.45
CA ILE A 157 12.74 10.18 -13.48
C ILE A 157 11.36 9.56 -13.25
N SER A 158 10.30 10.37 -13.30
CA SER A 158 8.94 9.88 -13.11
C SER A 158 8.49 8.97 -14.27
N ILE A 159 8.72 9.44 -15.50
CA ILE A 159 8.33 8.76 -16.74
C ILE A 159 9.14 7.47 -16.97
N LYS A 160 10.45 7.45 -16.68
CA LYS A 160 11.28 6.23 -16.87
C LYS A 160 10.86 5.08 -15.96
N PHE A 161 10.50 5.37 -14.72
CA PHE A 161 10.07 4.35 -13.75
C PHE A 161 8.64 3.84 -14.07
N SER A 162 7.73 4.74 -14.42
CA SER A 162 6.39 4.39 -14.92
C SER A 162 6.47 3.46 -16.14
N LYS A 163 7.38 3.73 -17.10
CA LYS A 163 7.60 2.84 -18.25
C LYS A 163 8.05 1.43 -17.85
N LYS A 164 9.01 1.29 -16.92
CA LYS A 164 9.48 -0.02 -16.45
C LYS A 164 8.36 -0.81 -15.77
N GLN A 165 7.57 -0.16 -14.93
CA GLN A 165 6.43 -0.80 -14.26
C GLN A 165 5.29 -1.14 -15.24
N LYS A 166 4.96 -0.24 -16.17
CA LYS A 166 4.00 -0.49 -17.25
C LYS A 166 4.41 -1.72 -18.05
N ILE A 167 5.68 -1.83 -18.42
CA ILE A 167 6.23 -3.02 -19.10
C ILE A 167 6.10 -4.27 -18.21
N LYS A 168 6.45 -4.18 -16.91
CA LYS A 168 6.34 -5.32 -15.98
C LYS A 168 4.89 -5.82 -15.84
N LEU A 169 3.93 -4.91 -15.69
CA LEU A 169 2.51 -5.24 -15.56
C LEU A 169 1.92 -5.76 -16.88
N LYS A 170 2.27 -5.14 -18.01
CA LYS A 170 1.80 -5.52 -19.35
C LYS A 170 2.34 -6.90 -19.75
N ASN A 171 3.65 -7.14 -19.61
CA ASN A 171 4.26 -8.44 -19.92
C ASN A 171 3.62 -9.57 -19.11
N ARG A 172 3.23 -9.31 -17.84
CA ARG A 172 2.54 -10.30 -17.00
C ARG A 172 1.12 -10.63 -17.48
N ALA A 173 0.41 -9.66 -18.05
CA ALA A 173 -0.93 -9.88 -18.60
C ALA A 173 -0.87 -10.70 -19.89
N GLU A 174 0.01 -10.32 -20.83
CA GLU A 174 0.14 -10.98 -22.13
C GLU A 174 0.56 -12.46 -22.01
N LEU A 175 1.41 -12.80 -21.04
CA LEU A 175 1.90 -14.17 -20.86
C LEU A 175 0.89 -15.15 -20.25
N LYS A 176 -0.24 -14.67 -19.71
CA LYS A 176 -1.13 -15.50 -18.86
C LYS A 176 -2.50 -15.81 -19.46
N LEU A 177 -2.87 -15.22 -20.59
CA LEU A 177 -4.18 -15.45 -21.21
C LEU A 177 -4.17 -16.75 -22.02
N LYS A 178 -5.01 -17.71 -21.64
CA LYS A 178 -5.15 -19.02 -22.30
C LYS A 178 -6.27 -19.05 -23.34
N LYS A 179 -7.14 -18.03 -23.37
CA LYS A 179 -8.28 -17.91 -24.29
C LYS A 179 -9.23 -19.12 -24.23
N GLU A 180 -9.53 -19.60 -23.03
CA GLU A 180 -10.46 -20.69 -22.77
C GLU A 180 -11.89 -20.15 -22.50
N PRO A 181 -12.95 -20.96 -22.69
CA PRO A 181 -14.29 -20.59 -22.26
C PRO A 181 -14.37 -20.28 -20.76
N PRO A 182 -15.34 -19.44 -20.32
CA PRO A 182 -15.48 -19.09 -18.91
C PRO A 182 -15.74 -20.32 -18.02
N ASN A 183 -15.01 -20.42 -16.91
CA ASN A 183 -15.19 -21.44 -15.88
C ASN A 183 -15.41 -20.79 -14.50
N LEU A 184 -16.69 -20.64 -14.13
CA LEU A 184 -17.08 -19.98 -12.87
C LEU A 184 -16.73 -20.81 -11.62
N ASP A 185 -16.58 -22.12 -11.73
CA ASP A 185 -16.25 -22.96 -10.58
C ASP A 185 -14.77 -22.83 -10.20
N LEU A 186 -13.87 -22.78 -11.20
CA LEU A 186 -12.46 -22.44 -10.96
C LEU A 186 -12.30 -21.04 -10.35
N VAL A 187 -13.13 -20.07 -10.74
CA VAL A 187 -13.13 -18.74 -10.11
C VAL A 187 -13.51 -18.83 -8.64
N LYS A 188 -14.60 -19.54 -8.29
CA LYS A 188 -15.03 -19.68 -6.89
C LYS A 188 -13.95 -20.36 -6.04
N GLU A 189 -13.36 -21.44 -6.53
CA GLU A 189 -12.28 -22.15 -5.84
C GLU A 189 -11.06 -21.25 -5.64
N TYR A 190 -10.68 -20.50 -6.67
CA TYR A 190 -9.53 -19.59 -6.61
C TYR A 190 -9.76 -18.42 -5.65
N VAL A 191 -10.93 -17.78 -5.71
CA VAL A 191 -11.30 -16.69 -4.80
C VAL A 191 -11.27 -17.17 -3.35
N LYS A 192 -11.85 -18.34 -3.07
CA LYS A 192 -11.85 -18.93 -1.73
C LYS A 192 -10.43 -19.27 -1.25
N LYS A 193 -9.61 -19.85 -2.13
CA LYS A 193 -8.22 -20.23 -1.82
C LYS A 193 -7.35 -19.06 -1.38
N TYR A 194 -7.56 -17.88 -1.98
CA TYR A 194 -6.76 -16.68 -1.72
C TYR A 194 -7.51 -15.61 -0.90
N SER A 195 -8.69 -15.95 -0.37
CA SER A 195 -9.53 -15.06 0.44
C SER A 195 -9.84 -13.71 -0.23
N LEU A 196 -10.11 -13.73 -1.54
CA LEU A 196 -10.32 -12.54 -2.37
C LEU A 196 -11.76 -12.03 -2.36
N GLU A 197 -12.64 -12.56 -1.51
CA GLU A 197 -14.07 -12.25 -1.48
C GLU A 197 -14.35 -10.78 -1.14
N LYS A 198 -13.45 -10.14 -0.40
CA LYS A 198 -13.60 -8.74 0.04
C LYS A 198 -13.07 -7.73 -0.97
N ASP A 199 -12.34 -8.18 -2.00
CA ASP A 199 -11.80 -7.28 -3.02
C ASP A 199 -12.93 -6.81 -3.96
N ALA A 200 -13.18 -5.49 -3.96
CA ALA A 200 -14.25 -4.88 -4.74
C ALA A 200 -14.02 -4.94 -6.26
N ASP A 201 -12.77 -4.92 -6.72
CA ASP A 201 -12.43 -5.03 -8.14
C ASP A 201 -12.62 -6.47 -8.63
N ILE A 202 -12.25 -7.45 -7.81
CA ILE A 202 -12.50 -8.87 -8.09
C ILE A 202 -14.01 -9.19 -8.05
N SER A 203 -14.72 -8.73 -7.03
CA SER A 203 -16.17 -8.94 -6.91
C SER A 203 -16.91 -8.35 -8.10
N PHE A 204 -16.49 -7.16 -8.54
CA PHE A 204 -17.10 -6.55 -9.73
C PHE A 204 -16.88 -7.38 -10.98
N ILE A 205 -15.65 -7.84 -11.26
CA ILE A 205 -15.38 -8.55 -12.53
C ILE A 205 -16.21 -9.84 -12.62
N ILE A 206 -16.29 -10.58 -11.51
CA ILE A 206 -17.06 -11.81 -11.42
C ILE A 206 -18.55 -11.53 -11.63
N ASN A 207 -19.09 -10.52 -10.96
CA ASN A 207 -20.50 -10.15 -11.11
C ASN A 207 -20.82 -9.62 -12.50
N ASN A 208 -19.95 -8.79 -13.07
CA ASN A 208 -20.12 -8.28 -14.42
C ASN A 208 -20.17 -9.45 -15.42
N ARG A 209 -19.26 -10.42 -15.33
CA ARG A 209 -19.29 -11.58 -16.22
C ARG A 209 -20.51 -12.49 -16.01
N LYS A 210 -21.00 -12.61 -14.77
CA LYS A 210 -22.16 -13.44 -14.43
C LYS A 210 -23.48 -12.85 -14.90
N PHE A 211 -23.64 -11.53 -14.81
CA PHE A 211 -24.92 -10.86 -15.02
C PHE A 211 -24.98 -10.00 -16.28
N ASN A 212 -23.83 -9.55 -16.78
CA ASN A 212 -23.73 -8.67 -17.92
C ASN A 212 -23.18 -9.43 -19.14
N LYS A 213 -23.81 -9.21 -20.30
CA LYS A 213 -23.48 -9.92 -21.56
C LYS A 213 -22.45 -9.18 -22.41
N ASP A 214 -22.07 -7.98 -21.99
CA ASP A 214 -21.09 -7.17 -22.70
C ASP A 214 -19.76 -7.92 -22.72
N LEU A 215 -19.29 -8.21 -23.94
CA LEU A 215 -18.03 -8.90 -24.16
C LEU A 215 -16.85 -7.97 -23.89
N GLU A 216 -17.07 -6.66 -24.03
CA GLU A 216 -16.04 -5.65 -23.91
C GLU A 216 -16.42 -4.57 -22.90
N PHE A 217 -15.49 -4.20 -22.02
CA PHE A 217 -15.65 -3.00 -21.22
C PHE A 217 -14.33 -2.44 -20.71
N LYS A 218 -14.38 -1.20 -20.25
CA LYS A 218 -13.28 -0.50 -19.59
C LYS A 218 -13.60 -0.25 -18.13
N ARG A 219 -12.66 -0.59 -17.23
CA ARG A 219 -12.78 -0.36 -15.79
C ARG A 219 -11.50 0.28 -15.25
N LYS A 220 -11.65 1.28 -14.39
CA LYS A 220 -10.54 1.76 -13.55
C LYS A 220 -10.44 0.89 -12.32
N ILE A 221 -9.25 0.34 -12.06
CA ILE A 221 -8.96 -0.41 -10.84
C ILE A 221 -7.88 0.28 -10.03
N ASN A 222 -7.91 0.05 -8.72
CA ASN A 222 -6.93 0.58 -7.80
C ASN A 222 -6.08 -0.54 -7.21
N LEU A 223 -4.88 -0.72 -7.77
CA LEU A 223 -3.97 -1.76 -7.31
C LEU A 223 -3.37 -1.50 -5.92
N PHE A 224 -3.53 -0.28 -5.39
CA PHE A 224 -3.05 0.09 -4.06
C PHE A 224 -4.13 -0.01 -2.98
N SER A 225 -5.36 -0.41 -3.31
CA SER A 225 -6.50 -0.32 -2.37
C SER A 225 -6.25 -0.97 -0.99
N GLU A 226 -5.46 -2.05 -0.95
CA GLU A 226 -5.11 -2.75 0.30
C GLU A 226 -4.26 -1.87 1.23
N VAL A 227 -3.45 -0.94 0.73
CA VAL A 227 -2.51 -0.17 1.55
C VAL A 227 -2.60 1.34 1.35
N GLU A 228 -3.49 1.81 0.48
CA GLU A 228 -3.57 3.22 0.10
C GLU A 228 -3.79 4.13 1.31
N THR A 229 -4.71 3.76 2.21
CA THR A 229 -5.00 4.52 3.43
C THR A 229 -3.74 4.63 4.29
N SER A 230 -3.06 3.51 4.53
CA SER A 230 -1.83 3.45 5.34
C SER A 230 -0.69 4.24 4.70
N LEU A 231 -0.55 4.20 3.37
CA LEU A 231 0.43 5.00 2.64
C LEU A 231 0.11 6.50 2.65
N ASN A 232 -1.17 6.88 2.59
CA ASN A 232 -1.58 8.28 2.75
C ASN A 232 -1.27 8.79 4.16
N VAL A 233 -1.52 7.98 5.19
CA VAL A 233 -1.13 8.29 6.57
C VAL A 233 0.38 8.44 6.68
N ALA A 234 1.16 7.49 6.13
CA ALA A 234 2.61 7.60 6.13
C ALA A 234 3.05 8.90 5.41
N ALA A 235 2.52 9.19 4.23
CA ALA A 235 2.89 10.39 3.49
C ALA A 235 2.62 11.72 4.22
N SER A 236 1.64 11.78 5.13
CA SER A 236 1.34 12.98 5.91
C SER A 236 2.24 13.15 7.16
N LEU A 237 3.09 12.17 7.47
CA LEU A 237 3.95 12.22 8.65
C LEU A 237 5.03 13.28 8.56
N VAL A 238 5.07 14.14 9.59
CA VAL A 238 6.08 15.18 9.73
C VAL A 238 7.21 14.64 10.60
N ILE A 239 8.25 14.07 9.98
CA ILE A 239 9.41 13.56 10.72
C ILE A 239 10.33 14.71 11.16
N PRO A 240 10.73 14.78 12.44
CA PRO A 240 11.55 15.87 12.96
C PRO A 240 12.94 15.83 12.32
N GLU A 241 13.55 16.99 12.23
CA GLU A 241 14.89 17.13 11.62
C GLU A 241 15.99 16.42 12.40
N SER A 242 15.80 16.22 13.71
CA SER A 242 16.69 15.42 14.55
C SER A 242 16.82 13.96 14.10
N PHE A 243 15.90 13.48 13.25
CA PHE A 243 15.87 12.12 12.72
C PHE A 243 16.30 12.08 11.25
N THR A 244 17.43 12.72 10.91
CA THR A 244 17.88 12.88 9.51
C THR A 244 17.93 11.56 8.73
N GLN A 245 18.44 10.49 9.34
CA GLN A 245 18.55 9.17 8.69
C GLN A 245 17.18 8.53 8.44
N ILE A 246 16.32 8.47 9.46
CA ILE A 246 14.96 7.94 9.33
C ILE A 246 14.14 8.80 8.38
N LYS A 247 14.25 10.13 8.46
CA LYS A 247 13.62 11.07 7.54
C LYS A 247 14.09 10.85 6.10
N ALA A 248 15.36 10.55 5.88
CA ALA A 248 15.89 10.25 4.56
C ALA A 248 15.35 8.91 4.04
N SER A 249 15.43 7.84 4.83
CA SER A 249 14.88 6.52 4.49
C SER A 249 13.37 6.57 4.26
N PHE A 250 12.64 7.30 5.10
CA PHE A 250 11.20 7.50 5.01
C PHE A 250 10.80 8.27 3.76
N LYS A 251 11.43 9.42 3.53
CA LYS A 251 11.19 10.20 2.32
C LYS A 251 11.54 9.38 1.10
N LYS A 252 12.60 8.58 1.13
CA LYS A 252 12.95 7.69 0.03
C LYS A 252 11.84 6.66 -0.20
N ALA A 253 11.50 5.84 0.80
CA ALA A 253 10.49 4.79 0.68
C ALA A 253 9.12 5.34 0.24
N ILE A 254 8.60 6.40 0.87
CA ILE A 254 7.27 6.94 0.56
C ILE A 254 7.25 7.79 -0.72
N LYS A 255 8.34 8.49 -1.08
CA LYS A 255 8.41 9.20 -2.39
C LYS A 255 8.60 8.24 -3.56
N GLU A 256 9.30 7.13 -3.35
CA GLU A 256 9.50 6.11 -4.36
C GLU A 256 8.22 5.30 -4.58
N THR A 257 7.41 5.09 -3.53
CA THR A 257 6.07 4.52 -3.67
C THR A 257 5.15 5.52 -4.36
N ARG A 258 4.74 5.18 -5.59
CA ARG A 258 3.89 6.03 -6.41
C ARG A 258 2.52 5.42 -6.57
N LYS A 259 1.50 6.21 -6.30
CA LYS A 259 0.13 5.88 -6.62
C LYS A 259 -0.07 5.98 -8.12
N TYR A 260 -0.60 4.93 -8.72
CA TYR A 260 -1.06 5.00 -10.09
C TYR A 260 -2.43 4.36 -10.29
N THR A 261 -3.23 4.98 -11.15
CA THR A 261 -4.55 4.49 -11.54
C THR A 261 -4.43 3.71 -12.83
N VAL A 262 -4.96 2.50 -12.83
CA VAL A 262 -4.93 1.62 -14.00
C VAL A 262 -6.31 1.56 -14.62
N THR A 263 -6.43 1.91 -15.90
CA THR A 263 -7.59 1.56 -16.72
C THR A 263 -7.32 0.24 -17.40
N ILE A 264 -8.27 -0.68 -17.30
CA ILE A 264 -8.23 -1.98 -17.95
C ILE A 264 -9.34 -2.04 -18.97
N ALA A 265 -8.99 -2.30 -20.22
CA ALA A 265 -9.96 -2.75 -21.21
C ALA A 265 -9.91 -4.28 -21.25
N LEU A 266 -11.07 -4.91 -21.12
CA LEU A 266 -11.22 -6.35 -21.17
C LEU A 266 -12.10 -6.71 -22.37
N ASP A 267 -11.70 -7.77 -23.05
CA ASP A 267 -12.54 -8.48 -24.01
C ASP A 267 -12.62 -9.95 -23.58
N PHE A 268 -13.83 -10.48 -23.50
CA PHE A 268 -14.13 -11.85 -23.11
C PHE A 268 -14.30 -12.80 -24.30
N GLY A 269 -14.38 -12.31 -25.54
CA GLY A 269 -14.43 -13.08 -26.80
C GLY A 269 -15.57 -14.10 -26.99
N TYR A 270 -16.25 -14.50 -25.92
CA TYR A 270 -17.27 -15.53 -25.84
C TYR A 270 -18.45 -15.02 -25.02
N LYS A 271 -19.68 -15.26 -25.50
CA LYS A 271 -20.86 -15.08 -24.64
C LYS A 271 -20.85 -16.12 -23.53
N SER A 272 -21.21 -15.71 -22.30
CA SER A 272 -21.34 -16.61 -21.15
C SER A 272 -22.51 -17.57 -21.29
#